data_AF-A0AA96HKI0-F1
#
_entry.id   AF-A0AA96HKI0-F1
#
_cell.length_a   1.000
_cell.length_b   1.000
_cell.length_c   1.000
_cell.angle_alpha   90.00
_cell.angle_beta   90.00
_cell.angle_gamma   90.00
#
_symmetry.space_group_name_H-M   'P 1'
#
loop_
_entity.id
_entity.type
_entity.pdbx_description
1 polymer ?
#
loop_
_entity_poly.entity_id
_entity_poly.type
_entity_poly.pdbx_seq_one_letter_code
_entity_poly.pdbx_strand_id
1 'polypeptide(L)'
;MKPIEDATIKTRISDGGLKHFIVSLPSRTISASNIHQSRQSSRHAREESRISKIEKVLLATAAKFVEEEHFCSNGFWVIEIAGDAYKYGKQPFLRGECNDIASGDDRVRYPDSFTLW
;
A
#
# COMPACT_ATOMS: atom_id res chain seq x y z
N MET A 1 9.93 -7.63 7.63
CA MET A 1 9.09 -6.63 8.35
C MET A 1 7.72 -7.24 8.53
N LYS A 2 7.08 -7.06 9.69
CA LYS A 2 5.73 -7.58 9.91
C LYS A 2 4.70 -6.64 9.24
N PRO A 3 3.67 -7.19 8.59
CA PRO A 3 2.56 -6.41 8.06
C PRO A 3 1.76 -5.75 9.19
N ILE A 4 1.14 -4.62 8.88
CA ILE A 4 0.42 -3.80 9.86
C ILE A 4 -1.05 -4.21 9.88
N GLU A 5 -1.56 -4.56 11.07
CA GLU A 5 -2.95 -5.01 11.27
C GLU A 5 -3.98 -3.90 11.02
N ASP A 6 -3.62 -2.64 11.27
CA ASP A 6 -4.49 -1.47 11.04
C ASP A 6 -4.41 -0.90 9.61
N ALA A 7 -3.82 -1.63 8.66
CA ALA A 7 -3.76 -1.18 7.27
C ALA A 7 -5.16 -1.17 6.64
N THR A 8 -5.49 -0.12 5.90
CA THR A 8 -6.74 -0.07 5.13
C THR A 8 -6.50 -0.66 3.75
N ILE A 9 -7.35 -1.61 3.37
CA ILE A 9 -7.30 -2.25 2.06
C ILE A 9 -8.57 -1.94 1.31
N LYS A 10 -8.43 -1.57 0.04
CA LYS A 10 -9.53 -1.30 -0.88
C LYS A 10 -9.32 -2.09 -2.15
N THR A 11 -10.39 -2.67 -2.69
CA THR A 11 -10.36 -3.49 -3.92
C THR A 11 -11.31 -2.92 -4.96
N ARG A 12 -11.02 -3.18 -6.23
CA ARG A 12 -11.89 -2.86 -7.36
C ARG A 12 -11.65 -3.84 -8.49
N ILE A 13 -12.69 -4.22 -9.20
CA ILE A 13 -12.61 -5.01 -10.42
C ILE A 13 -13.17 -4.18 -11.56
N SER A 14 -12.31 -3.80 -12.51
CA SER A 14 -12.73 -3.02 -13.67
C SER A 14 -13.73 -3.79 -14.55
N ASP A 15 -14.43 -3.07 -15.43
CA ASP A 15 -15.36 -3.68 -16.38
C ASP A 15 -14.65 -4.72 -17.27
N GLY A 16 -13.40 -4.45 -17.65
CA GLY A 16 -12.53 -5.37 -18.39
C GLY A 16 -12.03 -6.58 -17.59
N GLY A 17 -12.35 -6.65 -16.30
CA GLY A 17 -11.99 -7.75 -15.41
C GLY A 17 -10.60 -7.63 -14.78
N LEU A 18 -9.88 -6.51 -14.96
CA LEU A 18 -8.65 -6.27 -14.22
C LEU A 18 -8.95 -6.03 -12.75
N LYS A 19 -8.22 -6.71 -11.88
CA LYS A 19 -8.34 -6.60 -10.42
C LYS A 19 -7.31 -5.63 -9.89
N HIS A 20 -7.77 -4.68 -9.10
CA HIS A 20 -6.97 -3.61 -8.54
C HIS A 20 -7.12 -3.56 -7.03
N PHE A 21 -6.07 -3.14 -6.34
CA PHE A 21 -6.13 -2.90 -4.91
C PHE A 21 -5.30 -1.70 -4.47
N ILE A 22 -5.66 -1.15 -3.33
CA ILE A 22 -4.94 -0.08 -2.66
C ILE A 22 -4.71 -0.50 -1.21
N VAL A 23 -3.45 -0.51 -0.79
CA VAL A 23 -3.07 -0.66 0.62
C VAL A 23 -2.64 0.69 1.14
N SER A 24 -3.21 1.14 2.26
CA SER A 24 -2.86 2.40 2.92
C SER A 24 -2.49 2.16 4.37
N LEU A 25 -1.41 2.81 4.83
CA LEU A 25 -1.01 2.76 6.24
C LEU A 25 -1.64 3.92 7.01
N PRO A 26 -2.10 3.70 8.26
CA PRO A 26 -2.67 4.77 9.04
C PRO A 26 -1.61 5.84 9.34
N SER A 27 -2.03 7.10 9.33
CA SER A 27 -1.15 8.26 9.57
C SER A 27 -0.42 8.18 10.93
N ARG A 28 -1.02 7.50 11.92
CA ARG A 28 -0.45 7.32 13.27
C ARG A 28 0.81 6.45 13.30
N THR A 29 1.00 5.53 12.35
CA THR A 29 2.23 4.73 12.23
C THR A 29 3.47 5.60 11.97
N ILE A 30 3.27 6.88 11.64
CA ILE A 30 4.30 7.84 11.22
C ILE A 30 4.61 8.85 12.35
N SER A 31 3.87 8.84 13.46
CA SER A 31 4.12 9.75 14.57
C SER A 31 4.72 9.03 15.77
N ALA A 32 6.05 9.03 15.85
CA ALA A 32 6.81 9.33 17.07
C ALA A 32 8.29 8.98 16.86
N SER A 33 9.07 9.95 16.42
CA SER A 33 10.46 10.07 16.88
C SER A 33 10.77 11.55 16.96
N ASN A 34 10.72 12.05 18.19
CA ASN A 34 11.31 13.30 18.63
C ASN A 34 12.63 13.59 17.92
N ILE A 35 12.99 14.88 17.82
CA ILE A 35 14.34 15.43 18.13
C ILE A 35 14.50 16.76 17.37
N HIS A 36 14.35 17.84 18.12
CA HIS A 36 15.17 19.04 17.92
C HIS A 36 16.63 18.62 17.86
N GLN A 37 17.30 18.76 16.71
CA GLN A 37 18.63 19.39 16.61
C GLN A 37 19.25 19.27 15.21
N SER A 38 19.79 20.43 14.82
CA SER A 38 20.72 20.75 13.74
C SER A 38 21.61 19.62 13.19
N ARG A 39 21.46 19.33 11.89
CA ARG A 39 22.51 19.01 10.89
C ARG A 39 21.82 18.61 9.57
N GLN A 40 21.83 19.49 8.56
CA GLN A 40 21.02 19.34 7.33
C GLN A 40 21.43 18.13 6.46
N SER A 41 22.69 17.70 6.44
CA SER A 41 23.14 16.58 5.60
C SER A 41 22.71 15.20 6.13
N SER A 42 22.62 15.01 7.44
CA SER A 42 22.19 13.74 8.04
C SER A 42 20.67 13.53 8.02
N ARG A 43 19.90 14.61 7.77
CA ARG A 43 18.44 14.58 7.74
C ARG A 43 17.91 13.90 6.48
N HIS A 44 18.49 14.20 5.31
CA HIS A 44 18.08 13.61 4.04
C HIS A 44 18.27 12.08 4.01
N ALA A 45 19.44 11.57 4.43
CA ALA A 45 19.71 10.14 4.47
C ALA A 45 18.76 9.37 5.43
N ARG A 46 18.41 9.98 6.56
CA ARG A 46 17.45 9.38 7.52
C ARG A 46 16.03 9.34 6.96
N GLU A 47 15.64 10.38 6.24
CA GLU A 47 14.33 10.48 5.62
C GLU A 47 14.16 9.50 4.46
N GLU A 48 15.18 9.36 3.61
CA GLU A 48 15.21 8.36 2.54
C GLU A 48 15.15 6.94 3.10
N SER A 49 15.91 6.66 4.18
CA SER A 49 15.82 5.38 4.89
C SER A 49 14.42 5.11 5.44
N ARG A 50 13.71 6.15 5.89
CA ARG A 50 12.35 6.03 6.41
C ARG A 50 11.34 5.75 5.30
N ILE A 51 11.43 6.44 4.17
CA ILE A 51 10.57 6.21 2.99
C ILE A 51 10.75 4.76 2.53
N SER A 52 12.00 4.32 2.34
CA SER A 52 12.31 2.94 1.96
C SER A 52 11.74 1.91 2.94
N LYS A 53 11.74 2.21 4.24
CA LYS A 53 11.10 1.35 5.26
C LYS A 53 9.58 1.30 5.11
N ILE A 54 8.93 2.44 4.90
CA ILE A 54 7.47 2.51 4.70
C ILE A 54 7.07 1.75 3.44
N GLU A 55 7.80 1.93 2.35
CA GLU A 55 7.59 1.21 1.09
C GLU A 55 7.70 -0.30 1.27
N LYS A 56 8.73 -0.77 1.98
CA LYS A 56 8.89 -2.19 2.31
C LYS A 56 7.72 -2.73 3.14
N VAL A 57 7.18 -1.93 4.06
CA VAL A 57 6.01 -2.33 4.86
C VAL A 57 4.75 -2.36 4.02
N LEU A 58 4.54 -1.39 3.13
CA LEU A 58 3.43 -1.39 2.17
C LEU A 58 3.46 -2.63 1.28
N LEU A 59 4.63 -2.95 0.72
CA LEU A 59 4.84 -4.15 -0.09
C LEU A 59 4.57 -5.44 0.68
N ALA A 60 5.10 -5.57 1.90
CA ALA A 60 4.87 -6.74 2.73
C ALA A 60 3.39 -6.90 3.12
N THR A 61 2.69 -5.78 3.35
CA THR A 61 1.26 -5.78 3.66
C THR A 61 0.41 -6.17 2.45
N ALA A 62 0.74 -5.63 1.27
CA ALA A 62 0.10 -6.03 0.01
C ALA A 62 0.31 -7.51 -0.29
N ALA A 63 1.54 -8.01 -0.16
CA ALA A 63 1.85 -9.43 -0.38
C ALA A 63 1.06 -10.34 0.56
N LYS A 64 1.01 -10.00 1.87
CA LYS A 64 0.22 -10.77 2.84
C LYS A 64 -1.27 -10.76 2.50
N PHE A 65 -1.84 -9.59 2.17
CA PHE A 65 -3.24 -9.51 1.76
C PHE A 65 -3.55 -10.40 0.56
N VAL A 66 -2.73 -10.33 -0.49
CA VAL A 66 -2.90 -11.14 -1.69
C VAL A 66 -2.80 -12.64 -1.37
N GLU A 67 -1.89 -13.02 -0.49
CA GLU A 67 -1.68 -14.40 -0.07
C GLU A 67 -2.85 -14.94 0.78
N GLU A 68 -3.29 -14.18 1.80
CA GLU A 68 -4.33 -14.62 2.75
C GLU A 68 -5.73 -14.55 2.15
N GLU A 69 -6.04 -13.49 1.42
CA GLU A 69 -7.36 -13.31 0.82
C GLU A 69 -7.48 -14.03 -0.52
N HIS A 70 -6.38 -14.52 -1.09
CA HIS A 70 -6.33 -15.10 -2.43
C HIS A 70 -6.88 -14.16 -3.52
N PHE A 71 -6.71 -12.85 -3.34
CA PHE A 71 -7.24 -11.84 -4.27
C PHE A 71 -6.57 -11.90 -5.66
N CYS A 72 -5.26 -12.13 -5.69
CA CYS A 72 -4.50 -12.37 -6.93
C CYS A 72 -3.90 -13.77 -6.88
N SER A 73 -4.14 -14.59 -7.91
CA SER A 73 -3.60 -15.95 -7.96
C SER A 73 -2.16 -16.01 -8.46
N ASN A 74 -1.80 -15.09 -9.38
CA ASN A 74 -0.53 -15.11 -10.10
C ASN A 74 0.41 -13.96 -9.69
N GLY A 75 0.24 -13.45 -8.47
CA GLY A 75 0.93 -12.25 -7.99
C GLY A 75 0.34 -10.95 -8.56
N PHE A 76 1.07 -9.86 -8.41
CA PHE A 76 0.60 -8.53 -8.78
C PHE A 76 1.74 -7.61 -9.25
N TRP A 77 1.39 -6.60 -10.04
CA TRP A 77 2.25 -5.47 -10.37
C TRP A 77 2.03 -4.33 -9.40
N VAL A 78 3.11 -3.64 -9.02
CA VAL A 78 3.04 -2.37 -8.29
C VAL A 78 2.93 -1.26 -9.33
N ILE A 79 1.82 -0.53 -9.29
CA ILE A 79 1.55 0.58 -10.22
C ILE A 79 2.05 1.89 -9.63
N GLU A 80 1.78 2.10 -8.34
CA GLU A 80 2.19 3.30 -7.63
C GLU A 80 2.54 2.93 -6.19
N ILE A 81 3.61 3.55 -5.68
CA ILE A 81 3.97 3.48 -4.27
C ILE A 81 4.36 4.89 -3.82
N ALA A 82 3.61 5.41 -2.86
CA ALA A 82 3.79 6.76 -2.34
C ALA A 82 4.24 6.69 -0.88
N GLY A 83 5.46 6.19 -0.65
CA GLY A 83 6.03 6.04 0.69
C GLY A 83 6.25 7.38 1.41
N ASP A 84 6.41 8.47 0.65
CA ASP A 84 6.65 9.82 1.13
C ASP A 84 5.38 10.67 1.29
N ALA A 85 4.19 10.11 1.01
CA ALA A 85 2.92 10.85 1.00
C ALA A 85 2.63 11.62 2.30
N TYR A 86 3.18 11.15 3.43
CA TYR A 86 3.08 11.82 4.73
C TYR A 86 3.72 13.21 4.75
N LYS A 87 4.72 13.49 3.90
CA LYS A 87 5.32 14.82 3.77
C LYS A 87 4.32 15.86 3.30
N TYR A 88 3.26 15.41 2.62
CA TYR A 88 2.20 16.24 2.07
C TYR A 88 0.88 16.08 2.85
N GLY A 89 0.93 15.54 4.08
CA GLY A 89 -0.25 15.33 4.92
C GLY A 89 -1.18 14.21 4.45
N LYS A 90 -0.73 13.34 3.53
CA LYS A 90 -1.48 12.19 3.02
C LYS A 90 -1.01 10.89 3.68
N GLN A 91 -1.85 9.86 3.65
CA GLN A 91 -1.45 8.52 4.09
C GLN A 91 -0.54 7.89 3.03
N PRO A 92 0.56 7.22 3.41
CA PRO A 92 1.33 6.40 2.49
C PRO A 92 0.46 5.26 1.97
N PHE A 93 0.59 5.02 0.68
CA PHE A 93 -0.19 3.99 0.02
C PHE A 93 0.61 3.26 -1.05
N LEU A 94 0.11 2.09 -1.42
CA LEU A 94 0.54 1.31 -2.56
C LEU A 94 -0.69 0.95 -3.37
N ARG A 95 -0.61 1.13 -4.68
CA ARG A 95 -1.59 0.65 -5.67
C ARG A 95 -1.00 -0.51 -6.43
N GLY A 96 -1.78 -1.58 -6.54
CA GLY A 96 -1.39 -2.77 -7.28
C GLY A 96 -2.50 -3.27 -8.20
N GLU A 97 -2.09 -4.07 -9.18
CA GLU A 97 -2.96 -4.76 -10.13
C GLU A 97 -2.57 -6.23 -10.18
N CYS A 98 -3.56 -7.13 -10.11
CA CYS A 98 -3.29 -8.55 -10.19
C CYS A 98 -2.83 -8.96 -11.59
N ASN A 99 -2.01 -10.01 -11.66
CA ASN A 99 -1.56 -10.61 -12.92
C ASN A 99 -2.62 -11.54 -13.55
N ASP A 100 -3.83 -11.55 -13.00
CA ASP A 100 -4.94 -12.40 -13.38
C ASP A 100 -6.25 -11.62 -13.49
N ILE A 101 -7.10 -12.06 -14.43
CA ILE A 101 -8.43 -11.50 -14.67
C ILE A 101 -9.38 -12.02 -13.59
N ALA A 102 -10.30 -11.18 -13.16
CA ALA A 102 -11.36 -11.54 -12.22
C ALA A 102 -12.23 -12.68 -12.75
N SER A 103 -12.41 -13.69 -11.91
CA SER A 103 -13.46 -14.69 -12.08
C SER A 103 -14.85 -14.09 -11.76
N GLY A 104 -15.91 -14.84 -12.07
CA GLY A 104 -17.26 -14.49 -11.62
C GLY A 104 -17.35 -14.42 -10.08
N ASP A 105 -16.70 -15.35 -9.39
CA ASP A 105 -16.67 -15.42 -7.93
C ASP A 105 -15.91 -14.24 -7.31
N ASP A 106 -14.84 -13.78 -7.96
CA ASP A 106 -14.08 -12.60 -7.50
C ASP A 106 -14.96 -11.36 -7.44
N ARG A 107 -15.85 -11.17 -8.43
CA ARG A 107 -16.79 -10.03 -8.48
C ARG A 107 -17.82 -10.05 -7.37
N VAL A 108 -18.19 -11.24 -6.89
CA VAL A 108 -19.10 -11.39 -5.75
C VAL A 108 -18.37 -11.17 -4.44
N ARG A 109 -17.14 -11.69 -4.33
CA ARG A 109 -16.36 -11.65 -3.08
C ARG A 109 -15.71 -10.29 -2.81
N TYR A 110 -15.28 -9.59 -3.86
CA TYR A 110 -14.55 -8.32 -3.75
C TYR A 110 -15.33 -7.21 -4.46
N PRO A 111 -16.42 -6.69 -3.83
CA PRO A 111 -17.15 -5.58 -4.38
C PRO A 111 -16.26 -4.33 -4.45
N ASP A 112 -16.53 -3.48 -5.44
CA ASP A 112 -15.78 -2.24 -5.65
C ASP A 112 -15.89 -1.31 -4.43
N SER A 113 -14.76 -1.09 -3.75
CA SER A 113 -14.67 -0.22 -2.58
C SER A 113 -14.05 1.15 -2.89
N PHE A 114 -13.77 1.42 -4.16
CA PHE A 114 -13.35 2.72 -4.67
C PHE A 114 -13.74 2.90 -6.14
N THR A 115 -14.08 4.13 -6.53
CA THR A 115 -14.60 4.46 -7.87
C THR A 115 -13.56 5.12 -8.77
N LEU A 116 -12.63 5.88 -8.19
CA LEU A 116 -11.58 6.56 -8.93
C LEU A 116 -10.29 5.74 -8.88
N TRP A 117 -9.90 5.22 -10.04
CA TRP A 117 -8.56 4.70 -10.28
C TRP A 117 -7.68 5.85 -10.73
#